data_AF-A0A1E1WVS6-F1
#
_entry.id   AF-A0A1E1WVS6-F1
#
_cell.length_a   1.000
_cell.length_b   1.000
_cell.length_c   1.000
_cell.angle_alpha   90.00
_cell.angle_beta   90.00
_cell.angle_gamma   90.00
#
_symmetry.space_group_name_H-M   'P 1'
#
loop_
_entity.id
_entity.type
_entity.pdbx_description
1 polymer ?
#
loop_
_entity_poly.entity_id
_entity_poly.type
_entity_poly.pdbx_seq_one_letter_code
_entity_poly.pdbx_strand_id
1 'polypeptide(L)'
;MLTNFISFISILFVTVDVIDSLMLIPPPKIYGNKIPEKDVNTSYSKTRRQIVNGHNYYRSIVNPPASNMLNMYWHHAASRSAQSWAESCRDLTHSSKWERWVKNYGFCGQNIFIASARVSWLYAIKSWNSEKQLFYYGRDNNINEVGHYTQMVWYNTHVVGCGYHYCGRDRVRIPYHNYVCNYCPIGNYPDKLGTPYESGQPCSKCPGRCKRNKLCTNACYYGDSWSTCAELNVTSPDWLCTDPKQQRYSMCLATCRCTPDRIF
;
A
#
# COMPACT_ATOMS: atom_id res chain seq x y z
N MET A 1 15.40 75.91 -29.08
CA MET A 1 13.99 75.48 -28.96
C MET A 1 13.97 74.03 -28.51
N LEU A 2 13.32 73.78 -27.37
CA LEU A 2 12.60 72.54 -26.97
C LEU A 2 13.43 71.23 -26.87
N THR A 3 13.82 70.80 -25.64
CA THR A 3 13.15 69.81 -24.75
C THR A 3 13.25 68.36 -25.28
N ASN A 4 13.62 67.30 -24.56
CA ASN A 4 13.34 66.92 -23.17
C ASN A 4 14.29 65.81 -22.67
N PHE A 5 14.47 65.76 -21.35
CA PHE A 5 15.03 64.70 -20.50
C PHE A 5 14.40 63.32 -20.71
N ILE A 6 15.20 62.24 -20.61
CA ILE A 6 14.81 61.03 -19.83
C ILE A 6 16.05 60.47 -19.09
N SER A 7 15.80 60.22 -17.81
CA SER A 7 16.66 59.75 -16.74
C SER A 7 16.56 58.24 -16.52
N PHE A 8 17.70 57.63 -16.16
CA PHE A 8 17.91 56.63 -15.11
C PHE A 8 17.34 55.18 -15.16
N ILE A 9 18.24 54.28 -14.70
CA ILE A 9 18.07 53.09 -13.84
C ILE A 9 17.96 51.71 -14.49
N SER A 10 19.04 50.97 -14.26
CA SER A 10 19.22 49.53 -14.28
C SER A 10 18.30 48.81 -13.29
N ILE A 11 17.56 47.79 -13.74
CA ILE A 11 17.19 46.64 -12.90
C ILE A 11 17.25 45.39 -13.77
N LEU A 12 18.31 44.60 -13.59
CA LEU A 12 18.43 43.26 -14.14
C LEU A 12 17.57 42.34 -13.27
N PHE A 13 16.33 42.07 -13.67
CA PHE A 13 15.52 41.04 -13.02
C PHE A 13 16.09 39.67 -13.39
N VAL A 14 16.76 39.05 -12.42
CA VAL A 14 17.03 37.62 -12.40
C VAL A 14 15.68 36.91 -12.47
N THR A 15 15.48 36.15 -13.55
CA THR A 15 14.30 35.32 -13.76
C THR A 15 14.23 34.28 -12.64
N VAL A 16 13.31 34.48 -11.70
CA VAL A 16 12.96 33.52 -10.65
C VAL A 16 12.36 32.28 -11.31
N ASP A 17 13.16 31.22 -11.29
CA ASP A 17 12.81 29.83 -10.99
C ASP A 17 11.50 29.25 -11.56
N VAL A 18 11.71 28.27 -12.43
CA VAL A 18 10.75 27.28 -12.94
C VAL A 18 10.31 26.32 -11.83
N ILE A 19 9.74 26.84 -10.74
CA ILE A 19 9.24 26.04 -9.62
C ILE A 19 7.87 26.57 -9.19
N ASP A 20 6.84 26.38 -10.02
CA ASP A 20 5.46 26.39 -9.50
C ASP A 20 4.45 25.59 -10.35
N SER A 21 4.90 24.57 -11.07
CA SER A 21 4.00 23.66 -11.81
C SER A 21 3.68 22.36 -11.07
N LEU A 22 3.99 22.27 -9.77
CA LEU A 22 3.84 21.05 -9.00
C LEU A 22 2.78 21.10 -7.88
N MET A 23 1.74 21.95 -7.92
CA MET A 23 0.62 21.87 -6.96
C MET A 23 -0.75 22.32 -7.51
N LEU A 24 -1.23 21.75 -8.62
CA LEU A 24 -2.64 21.90 -9.01
C LEU A 24 -3.27 20.55 -9.41
N ILE A 25 -3.13 19.54 -8.55
CA ILE A 25 -4.10 18.44 -8.58
C ILE A 25 -5.31 18.93 -7.80
N PRO A 26 -6.48 19.14 -8.43
CA PRO A 26 -7.65 19.63 -7.71
C PRO A 26 -7.94 18.70 -6.52
N PRO A 27 -8.36 19.26 -5.36
CA PRO A 27 -8.76 18.45 -4.23
C PRO A 27 -9.81 17.45 -4.72
N PRO A 28 -9.67 16.16 -4.36
CA PRO A 28 -10.56 15.17 -4.93
C PRO A 28 -11.99 15.48 -4.48
N LYS A 29 -12.91 15.55 -5.45
CA LYS A 29 -14.30 15.96 -5.19
C LYS A 29 -14.96 15.00 -4.20
N ILE A 30 -15.44 15.53 -3.07
CA ILE A 30 -16.23 14.78 -2.08
C ILE A 30 -17.68 14.81 -2.54
N TYR A 31 -18.18 13.64 -2.93
CA TYR A 31 -19.54 13.52 -3.46
C TYR A 31 -20.55 13.07 -2.38
N GLY A 32 -20.08 12.59 -1.23
CA GLY A 32 -20.93 12.20 -0.10
C GLY A 32 -22.02 11.22 -0.51
N ASN A 33 -23.27 11.53 -0.14
CA ASN A 33 -24.45 10.72 -0.47
C ASN A 33 -24.72 10.55 -1.97
N LYS A 34 -24.07 11.34 -2.85
CA LYS A 34 -24.13 11.12 -4.31
C LYS A 34 -23.33 9.90 -4.76
N ILE A 35 -22.43 9.35 -3.92
CA ILE A 35 -21.78 8.07 -4.20
C ILE A 35 -22.73 6.95 -3.79
N PRO A 36 -23.21 6.11 -4.72
CA PRO A 36 -24.04 4.96 -4.40
C PRO A 36 -23.33 4.01 -3.42
N GLU A 37 -24.06 3.43 -2.48
CA GLU A 37 -23.48 2.48 -1.52
C GLU A 37 -22.85 1.25 -2.21
N LYS A 38 -23.44 0.79 -3.31
CA LYS A 38 -22.89 -0.28 -4.16
C LYS A 38 -21.46 0.00 -4.65
N ASP A 39 -21.08 1.27 -4.80
CA ASP A 39 -19.74 1.67 -5.29
C ASP A 39 -18.67 1.69 -4.18
N VAL A 40 -19.07 1.58 -2.91
CA VAL A 40 -18.16 1.41 -1.76
C VAL A 40 -18.27 0.03 -1.11
N ASN A 41 -19.37 -0.68 -1.31
CA ASN A 41 -19.57 -2.03 -0.80
C ASN A 41 -18.68 -3.05 -1.56
N THR A 42 -17.82 -3.76 -0.83
CA THR A 42 -16.81 -4.68 -1.38
C THR A 42 -17.38 -6.07 -1.75
N SER A 43 -18.66 -6.33 -1.48
CA SER A 43 -19.39 -7.48 -2.04
C SER A 43 -19.57 -7.38 -3.56
N TYR A 44 -19.49 -6.17 -4.14
CA TYR A 44 -19.57 -5.97 -5.58
C TYR A 44 -18.22 -6.15 -6.28
N SER A 45 -18.20 -6.96 -7.34
CA SER A 45 -16.98 -7.26 -8.10
C SER A 45 -16.35 -6.01 -8.74
N LYS A 46 -17.15 -5.02 -9.13
CA LYS A 46 -16.68 -3.74 -9.68
C LYS A 46 -15.84 -2.97 -8.65
N THR A 47 -16.35 -2.84 -7.43
CA THR A 47 -15.67 -2.19 -6.31
C THR A 47 -14.33 -2.86 -6.00
N ARG A 48 -14.32 -4.21 -5.90
CA ARG A 48 -13.08 -4.98 -5.71
C ARG A 48 -12.04 -4.72 -6.81
N ARG A 49 -12.47 -4.71 -8.07
CA ARG A 49 -11.59 -4.41 -9.21
C ARG A 49 -11.03 -3.00 -9.13
N GLN A 50 -11.83 -2.01 -8.77
CA GLN A 50 -11.36 -0.62 -8.61
C GLN A 50 -10.28 -0.51 -7.53
N ILE A 51 -10.47 -1.18 -6.39
CA ILE A 51 -9.48 -1.22 -5.31
C ILE A 51 -8.16 -1.83 -5.80
N VAL A 52 -8.21 -3.03 -6.38
CA VAL A 52 -7.02 -3.74 -6.88
C VAL A 52 -6.31 -2.94 -7.97
N ASN A 53 -7.06 -2.34 -8.90
CA ASN A 53 -6.49 -1.52 -9.96
C ASN A 53 -5.84 -0.24 -9.43
N GLY A 54 -6.44 0.40 -8.42
CA GLY A 54 -5.86 1.59 -7.77
C GLY A 54 -4.53 1.28 -7.09
N HIS A 55 -4.44 0.16 -6.38
CA HIS A 55 -3.17 -0.29 -5.78
C HIS A 55 -2.12 -0.61 -6.86
N ASN A 56 -2.49 -1.40 -7.88
CA ASN A 56 -1.56 -1.76 -8.95
C ASN A 56 -1.10 -0.55 -9.77
N TYR A 57 -1.92 0.49 -9.91
CA TYR A 57 -1.50 1.75 -10.52
C TYR A 57 -0.33 2.35 -9.74
N TYR A 58 -0.48 2.60 -8.45
CA TYR A 58 0.59 3.19 -7.63
C TYR A 58 1.84 2.32 -7.55
N ARG A 59 1.68 0.99 -7.45
CA ARG A 59 2.80 0.03 -7.52
C ARG A 59 3.58 0.10 -8.83
N SER A 60 2.93 0.42 -9.94
CA SER A 60 3.57 0.49 -11.27
C SER A 60 4.32 1.79 -11.56
N ILE A 61 4.15 2.82 -10.71
CA ILE A 61 4.72 4.16 -10.88
C ILE A 61 5.59 4.61 -9.69
N VAL A 62 6.08 3.66 -8.91
CA VAL A 62 7.02 3.95 -7.82
C VAL A 62 8.30 4.57 -8.35
N ASN A 63 8.90 5.43 -7.53
CA ASN A 63 10.19 6.07 -7.81
C ASN A 63 11.06 5.94 -6.55
N PRO A 64 12.24 5.31 -6.62
CA PRO A 64 12.84 4.68 -7.82
C PRO A 64 12.00 3.51 -8.38
N PRO A 65 12.18 3.11 -9.66
CA PRO A 65 11.48 1.97 -10.22
C PRO A 65 11.82 0.67 -9.49
N ALA A 66 10.86 -0.25 -9.38
CA ALA A 66 11.01 -1.50 -8.65
C ALA A 66 11.24 -2.70 -9.57
N SER A 67 12.27 -3.50 -9.29
CA SER A 67 12.62 -4.70 -10.06
C SER A 67 11.77 -5.93 -9.72
N ASN A 68 11.21 -5.98 -8.51
CA ASN A 68 10.55 -7.15 -7.92
C ASN A 68 9.09 -6.89 -7.46
N MET A 69 8.47 -5.80 -7.89
CA MET A 69 7.13 -5.41 -7.45
C MET A 69 6.05 -6.38 -7.93
N LEU A 70 5.41 -7.13 -7.02
CA LEU A 70 4.33 -8.05 -7.41
C LEU A 70 3.05 -7.32 -7.83
N ASN A 71 2.32 -7.87 -8.79
CA ASN A 71 0.94 -7.50 -9.07
C ASN A 71 0.04 -7.98 -7.92
N MET A 72 -0.78 -7.07 -7.42
CA MET A 72 -1.75 -7.33 -6.36
C MET A 72 -3.05 -7.93 -6.90
N TYR A 73 -3.65 -8.84 -6.13
CA TYR A 73 -4.94 -9.50 -6.41
C TYR A 73 -5.90 -9.35 -5.22
N TRP A 74 -7.19 -9.58 -5.46
CA TRP A 74 -8.19 -9.57 -4.39
C TRP A 74 -8.17 -10.87 -3.60
N HIS A 75 -8.29 -10.81 -2.27
CA HIS A 75 -8.42 -11.99 -1.41
C HIS A 75 -9.63 -11.93 -0.47
N HIS A 76 -10.50 -12.92 -0.59
CA HIS A 76 -11.78 -12.96 0.13
C HIS A 76 -11.62 -13.11 1.65
N ALA A 77 -10.66 -13.91 2.12
CA ALA A 77 -10.47 -14.07 3.57
C ALA A 77 -9.95 -12.78 4.23
N ALA A 78 -9.04 -12.07 3.56
CA ALA A 78 -8.54 -10.78 4.03
C ALA A 78 -9.66 -9.72 4.03
N SER A 79 -10.56 -9.77 3.04
CA SER A 79 -11.72 -8.88 2.98
C SER A 79 -12.73 -9.15 4.09
N ARG A 80 -12.97 -10.42 4.46
CA ARG A 80 -13.86 -10.76 5.59
C ARG A 80 -13.36 -10.18 6.91
N SER A 81 -12.06 -10.31 7.21
CA SER A 81 -11.49 -9.70 8.42
C SER A 81 -11.50 -8.18 8.36
N ALA A 82 -11.22 -7.57 7.20
CA ALA A 82 -11.30 -6.12 7.03
C ALA A 82 -12.74 -5.59 7.20
N GLN A 83 -13.73 -6.31 6.68
CA GLN A 83 -15.16 -5.98 6.81
C GLN A 83 -15.61 -6.08 8.27
N SER A 84 -15.25 -7.15 8.97
CA SER A 84 -15.52 -7.31 10.40
C SER A 84 -14.90 -6.18 11.23
N TRP A 85 -13.68 -5.72 10.89
CA TRP A 85 -13.07 -4.60 11.57
C TRP A 85 -13.76 -3.27 11.26
N ALA A 86 -14.14 -3.03 10.00
CA ALA A 86 -14.89 -1.83 9.62
C ALA A 86 -16.22 -1.72 10.38
N GLU A 87 -16.93 -2.85 10.53
CA GLU A 87 -18.19 -2.97 11.28
C GLU A 87 -18.01 -2.75 12.78
N SER A 88 -16.83 -3.01 13.35
CA SER A 88 -16.58 -2.81 14.78
C SER A 88 -16.64 -1.34 15.21
N CYS A 89 -16.58 -0.40 14.26
CA CYS A 89 -16.63 1.05 14.51
C CYS A 89 -15.63 1.55 15.58
N ARG A 90 -14.45 0.91 15.62
CA ARG A 90 -13.30 1.40 16.37
C ARG A 90 -12.55 2.39 15.50
N ASP A 91 -12.51 3.64 15.93
CA ASP A 91 -11.88 4.74 15.21
C ASP A 91 -10.36 4.69 15.35
N LEU A 92 -9.66 4.90 14.23
CA LEU A 92 -8.21 5.10 14.12
C LEU A 92 -7.32 4.10 14.88
N THR A 93 -7.84 2.91 15.14
CA THR A 93 -7.13 1.84 15.84
C THR A 93 -7.00 0.63 14.94
N HIS A 94 -5.81 0.04 14.93
CA HIS A 94 -5.58 -1.19 14.19
C HIS A 94 -6.10 -2.40 14.96
N SER A 95 -6.64 -3.37 14.23
CA SER A 95 -6.92 -4.69 14.79
C SER A 95 -5.63 -5.38 15.21
N SER A 96 -5.72 -6.42 16.05
CA SER A 96 -4.59 -7.30 16.33
C SER A 96 -4.11 -7.99 15.06
N LYS A 97 -2.80 -8.25 14.95
CA LYS A 97 -2.24 -9.03 13.82
C LYS A 97 -2.83 -10.43 13.72
N TRP A 98 -3.24 -11.02 14.86
CA TRP A 98 -3.86 -12.34 14.93
C TRP A 98 -5.26 -12.35 14.31
N GLU A 99 -6.02 -11.26 14.45
CA GLU A 99 -7.33 -11.09 13.80
C GLU A 99 -7.20 -10.92 12.27
N ARG A 100 -5.98 -10.62 11.80
CA ARG A 100 -5.63 -10.49 10.38
C ARG A 100 -4.81 -11.66 9.87
N TRP A 101 -4.83 -12.81 10.54
CA TRP A 101 -4.16 -14.00 10.04
C TRP A 101 -4.96 -14.62 8.89
N VAL A 102 -4.26 -14.95 7.80
CA VAL A 102 -4.84 -15.59 6.63
C VAL A 102 -4.06 -16.86 6.30
N LYS A 103 -4.78 -17.96 6.10
CA LYS A 103 -4.19 -19.25 5.73
C LYS A 103 -3.24 -19.10 4.55
N ASN A 104 -2.09 -19.75 4.65
CA ASN A 104 -0.93 -19.69 3.74
C ASN A 104 -0.17 -18.36 3.75
N TYR A 105 -0.83 -17.23 4.00
CA TYR A 105 -0.21 -15.91 3.94
C TYR A 105 0.35 -15.41 5.28
N GLY A 106 -0.02 -16.03 6.39
CA GLY A 106 0.41 -15.61 7.72
C GLY A 106 -0.31 -14.34 8.17
N PHE A 107 0.41 -13.47 8.88
CA PHE A 107 -0.13 -12.16 9.28
C PHE A 107 -0.32 -11.24 8.09
N CYS A 108 -1.35 -10.41 8.14
CA CYS A 108 -1.60 -9.34 7.18
C CYS A 108 -1.46 -7.96 7.84
N GLY A 109 -0.93 -7.00 7.08
CA GLY A 109 -0.93 -5.59 7.43
C GLY A 109 -2.33 -4.97 7.27
N GLN A 110 -2.45 -3.68 7.62
CA GLN A 110 -3.73 -2.98 7.57
C GLN A 110 -3.55 -1.48 7.31
N ASN A 111 -4.34 -0.93 6.41
CA ASN A 111 -4.55 0.51 6.28
C ASN A 111 -6.00 0.84 6.67
N ILE A 112 -6.20 1.95 7.37
CA ILE A 112 -7.52 2.45 7.79
C ILE A 112 -7.67 3.88 7.27
N PHE A 113 -8.86 4.23 6.81
CA PHE A 113 -9.23 5.58 6.43
C PHE A 113 -10.65 5.85 6.96
N ILE A 114 -10.83 7.00 7.61
CA ILE A 114 -12.14 7.47 8.06
C ILE A 114 -12.49 8.79 7.38
N ALA A 115 -13.77 8.99 7.08
CA ALA A 115 -14.26 10.24 6.53
C ALA A 115 -15.64 10.60 7.10
N SER A 116 -15.91 11.89 7.27
CA SER A 116 -17.23 12.40 7.69
C SER A 116 -18.30 12.25 6.60
N ALA A 117 -17.90 12.01 5.35
CA ALA A 117 -18.77 11.76 4.22
C ALA A 117 -18.30 10.54 3.44
N ARG A 118 -19.22 9.88 2.73
CA ARG A 118 -18.88 8.78 1.81
C ARG A 118 -17.96 9.32 0.70
N VAL A 119 -16.86 8.61 0.45
CA VAL A 119 -15.89 8.89 -0.60
C VAL A 119 -15.66 7.63 -1.43
N SER A 120 -15.06 7.77 -2.61
CA SER A 120 -14.72 6.61 -3.43
C SER A 120 -13.51 5.87 -2.84
N TRP A 121 -13.39 4.57 -3.12
CA TRP A 121 -12.17 3.81 -2.78
C TRP A 121 -10.91 4.43 -3.38
N LEU A 122 -10.99 5.02 -4.57
CA LEU A 122 -9.85 5.70 -5.19
C LEU A 122 -9.42 6.94 -4.40
N TYR A 123 -10.35 7.62 -3.70
CA TYR A 123 -10.02 8.69 -2.77
C TYR A 123 -9.19 8.16 -1.61
N ALA A 124 -9.68 7.12 -0.91
CA ALA A 124 -8.98 6.54 0.24
C ALA A 124 -7.58 6.03 -0.15
N ILE A 125 -7.48 5.31 -1.27
CA ILE A 125 -6.21 4.80 -1.81
C ILE A 125 -5.25 5.95 -2.16
N LYS A 126 -5.75 7.03 -2.77
CA LYS A 126 -4.93 8.22 -3.06
C LYS A 126 -4.44 8.89 -1.78
N SER A 127 -5.27 8.93 -0.74
CA SER A 127 -4.91 9.49 0.58
C SER A 127 -3.81 8.69 1.26
N TRP A 128 -3.87 7.36 1.25
CA TRP A 128 -2.77 6.53 1.75
C TRP A 128 -1.49 6.72 0.93
N ASN A 129 -1.60 6.84 -0.40
CA ASN A 129 -0.44 7.06 -1.25
C ASN A 129 0.19 8.47 -1.10
N SER A 130 -0.53 9.50 -0.62
CA SER A 130 0.04 10.85 -0.52
C SER A 130 1.19 10.96 0.49
N GLU A 131 1.27 10.02 1.44
CA GLU A 131 2.43 9.87 2.33
C GLU A 131 3.75 9.67 1.60
N LYS A 132 3.74 9.28 0.31
CA LYS A 132 4.93 9.26 -0.57
C LYS A 132 5.71 10.58 -0.52
N GLN A 133 5.05 11.71 -0.28
CA GLN A 133 5.70 13.02 -0.20
C GLN A 133 6.65 13.16 0.99
N LEU A 134 6.46 12.36 2.05
CA LEU A 134 7.31 12.32 3.25
C LEU A 134 8.32 11.17 3.21
N PHE A 135 8.22 10.28 2.21
CA PHE A 135 9.02 9.08 2.12
C PHE A 135 10.34 9.30 1.36
N TYR A 136 11.44 8.82 1.94
CA TYR A 136 12.76 8.79 1.30
C TYR A 136 13.26 7.36 1.15
N TYR A 137 13.37 6.90 -0.11
CA TYR A 137 13.87 5.57 -0.41
C TYR A 137 15.33 5.41 0.06
N GLY A 138 15.63 4.28 0.71
CA GLY A 138 16.97 3.94 1.21
C GLY A 138 17.41 4.70 2.45
N ARG A 139 16.50 5.44 3.12
CA ARG A 139 16.77 6.17 4.35
C ARG A 139 15.89 5.66 5.50
N ASP A 140 16.21 6.12 6.71
CA ASP A 140 15.31 5.96 7.85
C ASP A 140 14.04 6.76 7.61
N ASN A 141 12.90 6.14 7.91
CA ASN A 141 11.58 6.73 7.76
C ASN A 141 10.77 6.47 9.03
N ASN A 142 9.79 7.33 9.31
CA ASN A 142 8.86 7.15 10.42
C ASN A 142 7.62 6.38 9.95
N ILE A 143 7.37 5.18 10.49
CA ILE A 143 6.21 4.36 10.11
C ILE A 143 4.87 5.09 10.32
N ASN A 144 4.79 6.02 11.27
CA ASN A 144 3.58 6.80 11.53
C ASN A 144 3.28 7.83 10.43
N GLU A 145 4.27 8.17 9.60
CA GLU A 145 4.16 9.17 8.53
C GLU A 145 4.07 8.53 7.14
N VAL A 146 4.70 7.36 6.95
CA VAL A 146 4.82 6.72 5.63
C VAL A 146 4.15 5.34 5.54
N GLY A 147 3.64 4.82 6.66
CA GLY A 147 3.23 3.43 6.80
C GLY A 147 2.12 3.00 5.85
N HIS A 148 1.17 3.87 5.54
CA HIS A 148 0.12 3.52 4.59
C HIS A 148 0.67 3.44 3.17
N TYR A 149 1.53 4.39 2.77
CA TYR A 149 2.20 4.36 1.47
C TYR A 149 3.10 3.13 1.34
N THR A 150 4.01 2.90 2.29
CA THR A 150 4.96 1.78 2.21
C THR A 150 4.25 0.42 2.18
N GLN A 151 3.12 0.26 2.89
CA GLN A 151 2.32 -0.96 2.80
C GLN A 151 1.69 -1.14 1.41
N MET A 152 1.21 -0.07 0.77
CA MET A 152 0.65 -0.16 -0.59
C MET A 152 1.70 -0.61 -1.62
N VAL A 153 2.95 -0.17 -1.43
CA VAL A 153 4.07 -0.46 -2.35
C VAL A 153 5.01 -1.55 -1.82
N TRP A 154 4.58 -2.36 -0.86
CA TRP A 154 5.40 -3.44 -0.33
C TRP A 154 5.54 -4.58 -1.35
N TYR A 155 6.76 -4.95 -1.73
CA TYR A 155 7.01 -5.74 -2.95
C TYR A 155 6.32 -7.10 -2.97
N ASN A 156 6.40 -7.85 -1.86
CA ASN A 156 5.85 -9.20 -1.74
C ASN A 156 4.38 -9.24 -1.29
N THR A 157 3.82 -8.13 -0.79
CA THR A 157 2.38 -8.00 -0.51
C THR A 157 1.62 -8.02 -1.84
N HIS A 158 1.02 -9.15 -2.17
CA HIS A 158 0.40 -9.39 -3.47
C HIS A 158 -1.07 -9.77 -3.39
N VAL A 159 -1.64 -9.81 -2.19
CA VAL A 159 -3.09 -9.85 -2.04
C VAL A 159 -3.62 -8.78 -1.10
N VAL A 160 -4.79 -8.25 -1.42
CA VAL A 160 -5.51 -7.26 -0.62
C VAL A 160 -6.97 -7.67 -0.48
N GLY A 161 -7.54 -7.42 0.70
CA GLY A 161 -8.97 -7.54 0.91
C GLY A 161 -9.44 -6.41 1.79
N CYS A 162 -10.54 -5.75 1.39
CA CYS A 162 -11.02 -4.56 2.06
C CYS A 162 -12.48 -4.68 2.50
N GLY A 163 -12.86 -3.84 3.44
CA GLY A 163 -14.20 -3.70 3.99
C GLY A 163 -14.59 -2.23 4.16
N TYR A 164 -15.89 -1.98 4.12
CA TYR A 164 -16.47 -0.65 4.30
C TYR A 164 -17.66 -0.74 5.25
N HIS A 165 -17.80 0.23 6.14
CA HIS A 165 -18.97 0.37 6.99
C HIS A 165 -19.27 1.83 7.30
N TYR A 166 -20.55 2.17 7.44
CA TYR A 166 -20.98 3.46 7.97
C TYR A 166 -21.25 3.31 9.47
N CYS A 167 -20.48 4.02 10.29
CA CYS A 167 -20.62 4.05 11.73
C CYS A 167 -21.55 5.18 12.13
N GLY A 168 -22.81 4.83 12.44
CA GLY A 168 -23.88 5.76 12.78
C GLY A 168 -23.87 6.18 14.26
N ARG A 169 -24.82 7.06 14.60
CA ARG A 169 -24.99 7.58 15.98
C ARG A 169 -25.39 6.51 16.99
N ASP A 170 -25.88 5.37 16.52
CA ASP A 170 -26.17 4.19 17.32
C ASP A 170 -24.89 3.52 17.89
N ARG A 171 -23.72 3.77 17.29
CA ARG A 171 -22.44 3.18 17.72
C ARG A 171 -21.41 4.20 18.19
N VAL A 172 -21.42 5.42 17.63
CA VAL A 172 -20.36 6.41 17.84
C VAL A 172 -20.94 7.82 18.02
N ARG A 173 -20.24 8.66 18.79
CA ARG A 173 -20.69 10.05 19.06
C ARG A 173 -20.74 10.92 17.81
N ILE A 174 -19.75 10.76 16.92
CA ILE A 174 -19.64 11.49 15.66
C ILE A 174 -19.68 10.45 14.55
N PRO A 175 -20.70 10.44 13.66
CA PRO A 175 -20.76 9.48 12.58
C PRO A 175 -19.62 9.61 11.59
N TYR A 176 -19.16 8.48 11.05
CA TYR A 176 -18.12 8.43 10.03
C TYR A 176 -18.26 7.22 9.12
N HIS A 177 -17.59 7.27 7.98
CA HIS A 177 -17.44 6.19 7.03
C HIS A 177 -16.08 5.55 7.21
N ASN A 178 -16.05 4.25 7.54
CA ASN A 178 -14.85 3.49 7.84
C ASN A 178 -14.44 2.64 6.61
N TYR A 179 -13.19 2.78 6.17
CA TYR A 179 -12.60 2.05 5.06
C TYR A 179 -11.36 1.32 5.59
N VAL A 180 -11.36 -0.01 5.49
CA VAL A 180 -10.29 -0.85 6.01
C VAL A 180 -9.78 -1.74 4.89
N CYS A 181 -8.47 -1.80 4.67
CA CYS A 181 -7.83 -2.76 3.78
C CYS A 181 -6.80 -3.59 4.54
N ASN A 182 -6.85 -4.91 4.39
CA ASN A 182 -5.85 -5.83 4.91
C ASN A 182 -4.97 -6.35 3.77
N TYR A 183 -3.66 -6.44 4.04
CA TYR A 183 -2.59 -6.64 3.04
C TYR A 183 -1.78 -7.88 3.37
N CYS A 184 -1.74 -8.87 2.47
CA CYS A 184 -1.05 -10.14 2.75
C CYS A 184 -0.03 -10.52 1.65
N PRO A 185 1.14 -11.07 2.04
CA PRO A 185 1.71 -11.09 3.40
C PRO A 185 1.92 -9.68 3.96
N ILE A 186 2.09 -9.57 5.29
CA ILE A 186 2.32 -8.30 5.98
C ILE A 186 3.59 -7.59 5.45
N GLY A 187 3.50 -6.27 5.33
CA GLY A 187 4.65 -5.43 5.00
C GLY A 187 5.18 -4.65 6.20
N ASN A 188 5.90 -3.56 5.93
CA ASN A 188 6.38 -2.59 6.92
C ASN A 188 7.22 -3.21 8.05
N TYR A 189 8.09 -4.16 7.71
CA TYR A 189 9.09 -4.63 8.65
C TYR A 189 10.02 -3.47 9.04
N PRO A 190 10.25 -3.21 10.35
CA PRO A 190 11.00 -2.04 10.81
C PRO A 190 12.39 -1.88 10.17
N ASP A 191 13.11 -3.00 10.00
CA ASP A 191 14.45 -3.08 9.40
C ASP A 191 14.47 -2.82 7.89
N LYS A 192 13.31 -2.88 7.21
CA LYS A 192 13.18 -2.75 5.75
C LYS A 192 12.28 -1.59 5.35
N LEU A 193 11.88 -0.74 6.29
CA LEU A 193 10.90 0.32 6.02
C LEU A 193 11.39 1.31 4.95
N GLY A 194 12.69 1.61 4.90
CA GLY A 194 13.29 2.48 3.88
C GLY A 194 13.37 1.84 2.49
N THR A 195 13.22 0.53 2.37
CA THR A 195 13.36 -0.25 1.13
C THR A 195 12.19 -1.21 0.95
N PRO A 196 10.94 -0.70 0.78
CA PRO A 196 9.73 -1.53 0.67
C PRO A 196 9.71 -2.42 -0.59
N TYR A 197 10.62 -2.17 -1.53
CA TYR A 197 10.86 -2.95 -2.74
C TYR A 197 12.34 -2.84 -3.14
N GLU A 198 12.79 -3.70 -4.06
CA GLU A 198 14.14 -3.61 -4.62
C GLU A 198 14.14 -2.64 -5.81
N SER A 199 14.94 -1.57 -5.70
CA SER A 199 15.14 -0.62 -6.79
C SER A 199 15.83 -1.28 -7.99
N GLY A 200 15.35 -1.02 -9.20
CA GLY A 200 15.97 -1.50 -10.43
C GLY A 200 15.03 -1.47 -11.64
N GLN A 201 15.51 -1.99 -12.77
CA GLN A 201 14.69 -2.07 -13.99
C GLN A 201 13.40 -2.85 -13.71
N PRO A 202 12.21 -2.31 -14.06
CA PRO A 202 10.95 -3.00 -13.84
C PRO A 202 10.97 -4.43 -14.35
N CYS A 203 10.53 -5.35 -13.49
CA CYS A 203 10.48 -6.79 -13.74
C CYS A 203 11.80 -7.51 -13.98
N SER A 204 12.97 -6.91 -13.70
CA SER A 204 14.25 -7.63 -13.87
C SER A 204 14.41 -8.83 -12.93
N LYS A 205 13.64 -8.90 -11.84
CA LYS A 205 13.58 -10.07 -10.93
C LYS A 205 12.47 -11.08 -11.28
N CYS A 206 11.77 -10.89 -12.39
CA CYS A 206 10.70 -11.79 -12.85
C CYS A 206 10.66 -11.89 -14.38
N PRO A 207 11.77 -12.26 -15.03
CA PRO A 207 11.83 -12.36 -16.49
C PRO A 207 10.75 -13.29 -17.03
N GLY A 208 10.06 -12.86 -18.10
CA GLY A 208 8.95 -13.60 -18.71
C GLY A 208 7.65 -13.64 -17.88
N ARG A 209 7.64 -13.08 -16.67
CA ARG A 209 6.48 -13.08 -15.74
C ARG A 209 6.15 -11.67 -15.30
N CYS A 210 5.93 -10.81 -16.29
CA CYS A 210 5.73 -9.38 -16.09
C CYS A 210 4.44 -8.91 -16.76
N LYS A 211 3.56 -8.29 -15.98
CA LYS A 211 2.33 -7.67 -16.45
C LYS A 211 2.60 -6.22 -16.79
N ARG A 212 2.27 -5.85 -18.03
CA ARG A 212 2.39 -4.48 -18.57
C ARG A 212 3.80 -3.88 -18.40
N ASN A 213 4.85 -4.71 -18.43
CA ASN A 213 6.25 -4.28 -18.28
C ASN A 213 6.52 -3.49 -16.97
N LYS A 214 5.72 -3.73 -15.91
CA LYS A 214 5.82 -3.00 -14.64
C LYS A 214 5.70 -3.85 -13.38
N LEU A 215 4.88 -4.91 -13.40
CA LEU A 215 4.55 -5.67 -12.21
C LEU A 215 4.79 -7.17 -12.41
N CYS A 216 5.51 -7.80 -11.49
CA CYS A 216 5.78 -9.23 -11.48
C CYS A 216 4.52 -10.07 -11.21
N THR A 217 4.41 -11.24 -11.82
CA THR A 217 3.26 -12.16 -11.67
C THR A 217 3.63 -13.54 -11.11
N ASN A 218 4.88 -13.72 -10.69
CA ASN A 218 5.45 -14.94 -10.12
C ASN A 218 5.42 -14.94 -8.58
N ALA A 219 4.33 -14.47 -7.98
CA ALA A 219 4.16 -14.51 -6.54
C ALA A 219 4.19 -15.94 -5.99
N CYS A 220 4.75 -16.10 -4.79
CA CYS A 220 4.57 -17.27 -3.94
C CYS A 220 3.17 -17.27 -3.31
N TYR A 221 2.43 -18.39 -3.32
CA TYR A 221 1.14 -18.50 -2.63
C TYR A 221 1.29 -18.86 -1.14
N TYR A 222 2.40 -18.43 -0.54
CA TYR A 222 2.66 -18.51 0.88
C TYR A 222 3.29 -17.18 1.33
N GLY A 223 3.21 -16.88 2.62
CA GLY A 223 3.83 -15.71 3.24
C GLY A 223 4.70 -16.12 4.40
N ASP A 224 5.81 -15.41 4.56
CA ASP A 224 6.61 -15.45 5.77
C ASP A 224 6.04 -14.47 6.79
N SER A 225 5.93 -14.92 8.04
CA SER A 225 5.50 -14.09 9.17
C SER A 225 6.68 -13.43 9.87
N TRP A 226 7.88 -14.02 9.78
CA TRP A 226 9.12 -13.43 10.29
C TRP A 226 9.91 -12.77 9.15
N SER A 227 10.45 -11.57 9.38
CA SER A 227 11.28 -10.86 8.39
C SER A 227 12.62 -11.55 8.12
N THR A 228 13.06 -12.40 9.04
CA THR A 228 14.37 -13.09 9.05
C THR A 228 14.33 -14.49 8.46
N CYS A 229 13.19 -14.96 7.93
CA CYS A 229 13.09 -16.32 7.37
C CYS A 229 14.16 -16.62 6.31
N ALA A 230 14.44 -15.67 5.40
CA ALA A 230 15.48 -15.82 4.39
C ALA A 230 16.88 -16.00 5.00
N GLU A 231 17.23 -15.23 6.02
CA GLU A 231 18.51 -15.32 6.73
C GLU A 231 18.63 -16.62 7.54
N LEU A 232 17.55 -17.02 8.21
CA LEU A 232 17.46 -18.29 8.94
C LEU A 232 17.62 -19.49 8.01
N ASN A 233 17.11 -19.41 6.78
CA ASN A 233 17.27 -20.48 5.80
C ASN A 233 18.70 -20.59 5.28
N VAL A 234 19.44 -19.48 5.22
CA VAL A 234 20.87 -19.49 4.86
C VAL A 234 21.71 -20.08 6.00
N THR A 235 21.40 -19.71 7.24
CA THR A 235 22.21 -20.07 8.41
C THR A 235 21.85 -21.43 9.01
N SER A 236 20.59 -21.87 8.92
CA SER A 236 20.10 -23.10 9.54
C SER A 236 18.88 -23.69 8.80
N PRO A 237 19.04 -24.11 7.52
CA PRO A 237 17.93 -24.61 6.69
C PRO A 237 17.26 -25.86 7.28
N ASP A 238 18.06 -26.80 7.79
CA ASP A 238 17.54 -28.06 8.36
C ASP A 238 16.73 -27.80 9.63
N TRP A 239 17.17 -26.84 10.45
CA TRP A 239 16.38 -26.41 11.59
C TRP A 239 15.07 -25.79 11.11
N LEU A 240 15.09 -24.87 10.15
CA LEU A 240 13.93 -24.11 9.73
C LEU A 240 12.85 -24.95 9.01
N CYS A 241 13.25 -25.75 8.02
CA CYS A 241 12.34 -26.29 7.01
C CYS A 241 12.16 -27.83 7.02
N THR A 242 12.84 -28.58 7.89
CA THR A 242 12.76 -30.06 7.88
C THR A 242 11.46 -30.61 8.46
N ASP A 243 10.99 -30.08 9.60
CA ASP A 243 9.81 -30.60 10.29
C ASP A 243 8.60 -29.66 10.11
N PRO A 244 7.61 -30.01 9.27
CA PRO A 244 6.44 -29.18 9.01
C PRO A 244 5.50 -29.04 10.21
N LYS A 245 5.70 -29.83 11.28
CA LYS A 245 4.92 -29.70 12.52
C LYS A 245 5.42 -28.58 13.43
N GLN A 246 6.64 -28.08 13.20
CA GLN A 246 7.21 -27.03 14.02
C GLN A 246 6.60 -25.67 13.70
N GLN A 247 6.44 -24.84 14.74
CA GLN A 247 5.93 -23.48 14.58
C GLN A 247 6.80 -22.65 13.62
N ARG A 248 8.13 -22.79 13.67
CA ARG A 248 9.07 -22.09 12.78
C ARG A 248 8.83 -22.37 11.30
N TYR A 249 8.47 -23.60 10.93
CA TYR A 249 8.07 -23.94 9.56
C TYR A 249 6.83 -23.16 9.13
N SER A 250 5.81 -23.10 10.00
CA SER A 250 4.57 -22.37 9.72
C SER A 250 4.77 -20.85 9.66
N MET A 251 5.77 -20.32 10.38
CA MET A 251 6.12 -18.90 10.38
C MET A 251 6.98 -18.50 9.17
N CYS A 252 7.65 -19.46 8.52
CA CYS A 252 8.51 -19.26 7.34
C CYS A 252 8.02 -20.07 6.13
N LEU A 253 6.71 -20.11 5.96
CA LEU A 253 6.06 -21.01 5.00
C LEU A 253 6.42 -20.70 3.55
N ALA A 254 6.67 -19.43 3.19
CA ALA A 254 7.12 -19.07 1.86
C ALA A 254 8.56 -19.54 1.65
N THR A 255 9.45 -19.21 2.57
CA THR A 255 10.84 -19.67 2.56
C THR A 255 10.96 -21.19 2.44
N CYS A 256 10.13 -21.96 3.17
CA CYS A 256 10.24 -23.42 3.17
C CYS A 256 9.51 -24.13 2.01
N ARG A 257 8.59 -23.46 1.30
CA ARG A 257 7.73 -24.12 0.28
C ARG A 257 7.81 -23.53 -1.11
N CYS A 258 8.27 -22.29 -1.25
CA CYS A 258 8.33 -21.65 -2.55
C CYS A 258 9.62 -21.94 -3.28
N THR A 259 9.48 -22.09 -4.59
CA THR A 259 10.60 -22.31 -5.49
C THR A 259 11.39 -21.01 -5.70
N PRO A 260 12.70 -21.08 -5.98
CA PRO A 260 13.55 -19.89 -6.15
C PRO A 260 13.12 -18.93 -7.27
N ASP A 261 12.29 -19.38 -8.22
CA ASP A 261 11.72 -18.54 -9.29
C ASP A 261 10.53 -17.68 -8.83
N ARG A 262 10.16 -17.75 -7.55
CA ARG A 262 9.04 -16.98 -6.95
C ARG A 262 9.55 -15.82 -6.11
N ILE A 263 8.77 -14.74 -6.11
CA ILE A 263 9.01 -13.59 -5.22
C ILE A 263 8.16 -13.77 -3.96
N PHE A 264 8.81 -13.64 -2.80
CA PHE A 264 8.22 -13.61 -1.46
C PHE A 264 9.13 -12.88 -0.48
#